data_AF-A0AAC9YN77-F1
#
_entry.id   AF-A0AAC9YN77-F1
#
_cell.length_a   1.000
_cell.length_b   1.000
_cell.length_c   1.000
_cell.angle_alpha   90.00
_cell.angle_beta   90.00
_cell.angle_gamma   90.00
#
_symmetry.space_group_name_H-M   'P 1'
#
loop_
_entity.id
_entity.type
_entity.pdbx_description
1 polymer ?
#
loop_
_entity_poly.entity_id
_entity_poly.type
_entity_poly.pdbx_seq_one_letter_code
_entity_poly.pdbx_strand_id
1 'polypeptide(L)'
;MDAQGYCTRWRENAERRGVLPHAVTEIGRRHDITRSSFAVLARMQEIRDPAGQSFFLLPPGARGGEARAAVLMTYILNAGTGYGAKGKRPTDFPATPYSAAEVTRIRLRQHANAWSYGRDIPFVHRNGGRLVTTPNGMLMGLGGNWIQRLFSQRGGTTWGDIFMVNLGRVTDPAEQLRRVVASGHTWCLDGDGAPRCTRLDLDRVLHHEERHAQQWAARGYLGMLTGYGRELFRELAFGAINRLEADAGLADGGYRA
;
A
#
# COMPACT_ATOMS: atom_id res chain seq x y z
N MET A 1 -15.05 1.78 16.28
CA MET A 1 -14.69 3.17 16.66
C MET A 1 -15.39 4.10 15.69
N ASP A 2 -15.89 5.24 16.16
CA ASP A 2 -16.60 6.20 15.32
C ASP A 2 -15.63 7.24 14.71
N ALA A 3 -16.17 8.17 13.92
CA ALA A 3 -15.39 9.22 13.29
C ALA A 3 -14.68 10.14 14.31
N GLN A 4 -15.25 10.37 15.51
CA GLN A 4 -14.55 11.12 16.56
C GLN A 4 -13.32 10.38 17.04
N GLY A 5 -13.49 9.10 17.37
CA GLY A 5 -12.42 8.29 17.92
C GLY A 5 -11.22 8.28 16.98
N TYR A 6 -11.45 8.16 15.66
CA TYR A 6 -10.35 8.24 14.69
C TYR A 6 -9.73 9.63 14.57
N CYS A 7 -10.51 10.71 14.62
CA CYS A 7 -9.97 12.07 14.59
C CYS A 7 -9.15 12.41 15.85
N THR A 8 -9.54 11.89 17.02
CA THR A 8 -8.74 11.99 18.25
C THR A 8 -7.47 11.16 18.12
N ARG A 9 -7.60 9.90 17.68
CA ARG A 9 -6.45 9.00 17.50
C ARG A 9 -5.45 9.49 16.46
N TRP A 10 -5.89 10.22 15.45
CA TRP A 10 -4.98 10.89 14.52
C TRP A 10 -4.03 11.85 15.25
N ARG A 11 -4.56 12.67 16.17
CA ARG A 11 -3.76 13.61 16.97
C ARG A 11 -2.82 12.87 17.92
N GLU A 12 -3.30 11.83 18.59
CA GLU A 12 -2.47 10.97 19.47
C GLU A 12 -1.34 10.27 18.69
N ASN A 13 -1.63 9.79 17.48
CA ASN A 13 -0.63 9.16 16.61
C ASN A 13 0.42 10.16 16.15
N ALA A 14 0.02 11.39 15.81
CA ALA A 14 0.93 12.46 15.44
C ALA A 14 1.86 12.82 16.60
N GLU A 15 1.32 13.00 17.80
CA GLU A 15 2.10 13.29 19.01
C GLU A 15 3.10 12.16 19.32
N ARG A 16 2.63 10.91 19.35
CA ARG A 16 3.47 9.73 19.59
C ARG A 16 4.62 9.59 18.58
N ARG A 17 4.42 10.06 17.36
CA ARG A 17 5.43 10.02 16.28
C ARG A 17 6.30 11.28 16.21
N GLY A 18 6.12 12.23 17.13
CA GLY A 18 6.88 13.48 17.15
C GLY A 18 6.54 14.40 15.96
N VAL A 19 5.36 14.26 15.37
CA VAL A 19 4.89 15.16 14.31
C VAL A 19 4.58 16.51 14.93
N LEU A 20 5.12 17.57 14.34
CA LEU A 20 4.91 18.94 14.83
C LEU A 20 3.42 19.34 14.73
N PRO A 21 2.84 19.99 15.76
CA PRO A 21 1.42 20.38 15.75
C PRO A 21 1.00 21.23 14.53
N HIS A 22 1.92 22.05 14.01
CA HIS A 22 1.68 22.85 12.83
C HIS A 22 1.43 21.99 11.57
N ALA A 23 2.07 20.83 11.46
CA ALA A 23 1.90 19.93 10.31
C ALA A 23 0.50 19.29 10.33
N VAL A 24 0.01 18.89 11.50
CA VAL A 24 -1.37 18.37 11.67
C VAL A 24 -2.40 19.45 11.33
N THR A 25 -2.18 20.67 11.83
CA THR A 25 -3.05 21.82 11.57
C THR A 25 -3.10 22.17 10.09
N GLU A 26 -1.94 22.18 9.42
CA GLU A 26 -1.84 22.50 8.00
C GLU A 26 -2.48 21.40 7.12
N ILE A 27 -2.33 20.12 7.47
CA ILE A 27 -3.04 19.03 6.79
C ILE A 27 -4.56 19.22 6.93
N GLY A 28 -5.04 19.51 8.15
CA GLY A 28 -6.44 19.80 8.43
C GLY A 28 -6.98 20.93 7.53
N ARG A 29 -6.31 22.07 7.56
CA ARG A 29 -6.71 23.29 6.84
C ARG A 29 -6.61 23.15 5.32
N ARG A 30 -5.49 22.64 4.79
CA ARG A 30 -5.22 22.60 3.34
C ARG A 30 -6.07 21.56 2.62
N HIS A 31 -6.46 20.48 3.30
CA HIS A 31 -7.16 19.36 2.69
C HIS A 31 -8.59 19.17 3.18
N ASP A 32 -9.08 20.10 4.01
CA ASP A 32 -10.40 20.05 4.64
C ASP A 32 -10.62 18.73 5.39
N ILE A 33 -9.61 18.34 6.17
CA ILE A 33 -9.68 17.13 6.98
C ILE A 33 -10.36 17.48 8.28
N THR A 34 -11.59 17.03 8.40
CA THR A 34 -12.44 17.21 9.58
C THR A 34 -12.76 15.86 10.21
N ARG A 35 -13.48 15.87 11.33
CA ARG A 35 -14.00 14.64 11.96
C ARG A 35 -14.75 13.77 10.95
N SER A 36 -15.63 14.35 10.13
CA SER A 36 -16.46 13.59 9.19
C SER A 36 -15.65 12.89 8.11
N SER A 37 -14.44 13.38 7.78
CA SER A 37 -13.54 12.72 6.83
C SER A 37 -13.20 11.28 7.27
N PHE A 38 -13.13 11.01 8.58
CA PHE A 38 -12.84 9.68 9.12
C PHE A 38 -14.03 8.71 9.13
N ALA A 39 -15.25 9.16 8.79
CA ALA A 39 -16.45 8.31 8.82
C ALA A 39 -16.33 7.09 7.89
N VAL A 40 -15.56 7.19 6.81
CA VAL A 40 -15.32 6.10 5.88
C VAL A 40 -14.64 4.89 6.55
N LEU A 41 -13.76 5.13 7.54
CA LEU A 41 -13.02 4.08 8.24
C LEU A 41 -13.91 3.31 9.24
N ALA A 42 -14.93 3.96 9.79
CA ALA A 42 -15.83 3.35 10.77
C ALA A 42 -16.67 2.18 10.21
N ARG A 43 -16.76 2.08 8.88
CA ARG A 43 -17.46 1.01 8.16
C ARG A 43 -16.54 -0.16 7.79
N MET A 44 -15.27 -0.10 8.18
CA MET A 44 -14.23 -1.04 7.79
C MET A 44 -13.66 -1.74 9.01
N GLN A 45 -13.19 -2.96 8.82
CA GLN A 45 -12.52 -3.67 9.90
C GLN A 45 -11.08 -3.15 10.01
N GLU A 46 -10.74 -2.57 11.16
CA GLU A 46 -9.37 -2.19 11.47
C GLU A 46 -8.53 -3.42 11.82
N ILE A 47 -7.33 -3.48 11.26
CA ILE A 47 -6.28 -4.45 11.57
C ILE A 47 -5.07 -3.64 12.01
N ARG A 48 -4.36 -4.08 13.04
CA ARG A 48 -3.14 -3.40 13.50
C ARG A 48 -1.92 -4.27 13.31
N ASP A 49 -0.82 -3.64 12.91
CA ASP A 49 0.48 -4.29 12.89
C ASP A 49 1.16 -4.23 14.30
N PRO A 50 2.31 -4.91 14.48
CA PRO A 50 3.05 -4.86 15.75
C PRO A 50 3.55 -3.46 16.14
N ALA A 51 3.73 -2.54 15.19
CA ALA A 51 4.10 -1.16 15.44
C ALA A 51 2.90 -0.27 15.81
N GLY A 52 1.69 -0.84 15.84
CA GLY A 52 0.44 -0.15 16.15
C GLY A 52 -0.07 0.75 15.02
N GLN A 53 0.37 0.52 13.79
CA GLN A 53 -0.22 1.12 12.59
C GLN A 53 -1.56 0.48 12.26
N SER A 54 -2.51 1.30 11.83
CA SER A 54 -3.83 0.87 11.39
C SER A 54 -3.85 0.58 9.90
N PHE A 55 -4.42 -0.56 9.56
CA PHE A 55 -4.82 -0.99 8.23
C PHE A 55 -6.33 -1.19 8.26
N PHE A 56 -7.04 -0.99 7.14
CA PHE A 56 -8.49 -1.18 7.10
C PHE A 56 -8.91 -2.08 5.96
N LEU A 57 -9.52 -3.21 6.30
CA LEU A 57 -10.05 -4.17 5.35
C LEU A 57 -11.31 -3.60 4.70
N LEU A 58 -11.30 -3.50 3.38
CA LEU A 58 -12.45 -3.02 2.62
C LEU A 58 -13.59 -4.04 2.70
N PRO A 59 -14.82 -3.62 3.02
CA PRO A 59 -15.97 -4.50 2.96
C PRO A 59 -16.21 -4.97 1.52
N PRO A 60 -16.75 -6.18 1.32
CA PRO A 60 -17.18 -6.62 0.00
C PRO A 60 -18.13 -5.59 -0.64
N GLY A 61 -17.88 -5.25 -1.91
CA GLY A 61 -18.70 -4.28 -2.64
C GLY A 61 -18.39 -2.81 -2.34
N ALA A 62 -17.33 -2.51 -1.59
CA ALA A 62 -16.83 -1.14 -1.43
C ALA A 62 -16.64 -0.45 -2.78
N ARG A 63 -17.16 0.78 -2.90
CA ARG A 63 -17.04 1.55 -4.14
C ARG A 63 -15.65 2.16 -4.26
N GLY A 64 -15.18 2.39 -5.49
CA GLY A 64 -13.86 2.98 -5.74
C GLY A 64 -13.64 4.32 -5.02
N GLY A 65 -14.66 5.17 -4.96
CA GLY A 65 -14.61 6.43 -4.21
C GLY A 65 -14.46 6.24 -2.69
N GLU A 66 -15.16 5.27 -2.10
CA GLU A 66 -15.04 4.93 -0.68
C GLU A 66 -13.65 4.36 -0.38
N ALA A 67 -13.15 3.47 -1.23
CA ALA A 67 -11.82 2.91 -1.10
C ALA A 67 -10.72 3.99 -1.20
N ARG A 68 -10.81 4.89 -2.18
CA ARG A 68 -9.87 6.01 -2.32
C ARG A 68 -9.85 6.92 -1.09
N ALA A 69 -11.03 7.26 -0.59
CA ALA A 69 -11.17 8.05 0.65
C ALA A 69 -10.57 7.31 1.84
N ALA A 70 -10.89 6.02 2.03
CA ALA A 70 -10.34 5.22 3.11
C ALA A 70 -8.82 5.14 3.06
N VAL A 71 -8.24 4.92 1.89
CA VAL A 71 -6.79 4.88 1.69
C VAL A 71 -6.12 6.18 2.16
N LEU A 72 -6.67 7.33 1.76
CA LEU A 72 -6.15 8.63 2.19
C LEU A 72 -6.29 8.80 3.71
N MET A 73 -7.45 8.46 4.25
CA MET A 73 -7.72 8.60 5.68
C MET A 73 -6.88 7.63 6.53
N THR A 74 -6.52 6.47 6.01
CA THR A 74 -5.60 5.52 6.67
C THR A 74 -4.19 6.10 6.76
N TYR A 75 -3.66 6.72 5.70
CA TYR A 75 -2.38 7.43 5.76
C TYR A 75 -2.41 8.54 6.83
N ILE A 76 -3.44 9.39 6.77
CA ILE A 76 -3.61 10.52 7.71
C ILE A 76 -3.68 10.01 9.15
N LEU A 77 -4.56 9.04 9.42
CA LEU A 77 -4.75 8.46 10.75
C LEU A 77 -3.44 7.95 11.35
N ASN A 78 -2.59 7.30 10.55
CA ASN A 78 -1.35 6.72 11.04
C ASN A 78 -0.27 7.76 11.37
N ALA A 79 -0.38 8.98 10.85
CA ALA A 79 0.60 10.06 11.03
C ALA A 79 2.04 9.66 10.64
N GLY A 80 2.17 8.82 9.61
CA GLY A 80 3.45 8.34 9.09
C GLY A 80 3.47 6.83 8.81
N THR A 81 4.46 6.39 8.04
CA THR A 81 4.55 5.01 7.53
C THR A 81 5.41 4.08 8.38
N GLY A 82 6.23 4.61 9.31
CA GLY A 82 7.17 3.78 10.09
C GLY A 82 8.42 3.34 9.32
N TYR A 83 8.45 3.56 8.01
CA TYR A 83 9.61 3.33 7.15
C TYR A 83 10.80 4.18 7.60
N GLY A 84 11.99 3.56 7.65
CA GLY A 84 13.22 4.20 8.10
C GLY A 84 13.27 4.52 9.60
N ALA A 85 12.38 3.93 10.42
CA ALA A 85 12.40 4.14 11.86
C ALA A 85 13.74 3.72 12.51
N LYS A 86 14.15 4.45 13.55
CA LYS A 86 15.39 4.20 14.29
C LYS A 86 15.46 2.76 14.80
N GLY A 87 16.64 2.15 14.70
CA GLY A 87 16.88 0.76 15.13
C GLY A 87 16.53 -0.30 14.09
N LYS A 88 15.98 0.09 12.94
CA LYS A 88 15.80 -0.81 11.78
C LYS A 88 17.04 -0.83 10.89
N ARG A 89 17.10 -1.83 10.01
CA ARG A 89 18.14 -1.95 8.98
C ARG A 89 18.14 -0.71 8.06
N PRO A 90 19.29 -0.40 7.43
CA PRO A 90 19.34 0.63 6.39
C PRO A 90 18.27 0.40 5.31
N THR A 91 17.70 1.51 4.86
CA THR A 91 16.63 1.58 3.85
C THR A 91 17.20 2.19 2.57
N ASP A 92 16.60 1.90 1.42
CA ASP A 92 17.12 2.36 0.12
C ASP A 92 16.85 3.86 -0.10
N PHE A 93 15.85 4.42 0.58
CA PHE A 93 15.45 5.82 0.49
C PHE A 93 15.26 6.47 1.86
N PRO A 94 15.38 7.80 1.95
CA PRO A 94 14.99 8.51 3.16
C PRO A 94 13.47 8.43 3.39
N ALA A 95 13.07 8.39 4.66
CA ALA A 95 11.67 8.46 5.03
C ALA A 95 11.04 9.78 4.56
N THR A 96 9.86 9.69 3.94
CA THR A 96 9.12 10.88 3.50
C THR A 96 8.44 11.54 4.71
N PRO A 97 8.65 12.85 4.94
CA PRO A 97 8.05 13.54 6.09
C PRO A 97 6.51 13.55 6.05
N TYR A 98 5.89 13.27 7.20
CA TYR A 98 4.44 13.41 7.36
C TYR A 98 4.04 14.89 7.30
N SER A 99 3.40 15.30 6.20
CA SER A 99 3.15 16.71 5.90
C SER A 99 1.97 16.90 4.94
N ALA A 100 1.46 18.14 4.82
CA ALA A 100 0.43 18.47 3.84
C ALA A 100 0.92 18.34 2.39
N ALA A 101 2.21 18.53 2.14
CA ALA A 101 2.80 18.27 0.82
C ALA A 101 2.70 16.78 0.47
N GLU A 102 2.95 15.90 1.43
CA GLU A 102 2.84 14.46 1.22
C GLU A 102 1.39 14.00 1.02
N VAL A 103 0.44 14.56 1.78
CA VAL A 103 -0.99 14.33 1.54
C VAL A 103 -1.40 14.80 0.14
N THR A 104 -0.89 15.94 -0.32
CA THR A 104 -1.10 16.42 -1.70
C THR A 104 -0.55 15.44 -2.72
N ARG A 105 0.67 14.94 -2.52
CA ARG A 105 1.32 13.98 -3.42
C ARG A 105 0.51 12.69 -3.54
N ILE A 106 0.03 12.15 -2.41
CA ILE A 106 -0.83 10.96 -2.39
C ILE A 106 -2.14 11.22 -3.16
N ARG A 107 -2.80 12.37 -2.95
CA ARG A 107 -4.03 12.72 -3.68
C ARG A 107 -3.81 12.82 -5.19
N LEU A 108 -2.70 13.42 -5.62
CA LEU A 108 -2.33 13.51 -7.03
C LEU A 108 -2.07 12.13 -7.64
N ARG A 109 -1.35 11.26 -6.93
CA ARG A 109 -1.14 9.86 -7.34
C ARG A 109 -2.46 9.11 -7.46
N GLN A 110 -3.34 9.20 -6.46
CA GLN A 110 -4.67 8.58 -6.48
C GLN A 110 -5.54 9.06 -7.64
N HIS A 111 -5.39 10.33 -8.04
CA HIS A 111 -6.10 10.88 -9.20
C HIS A 111 -5.54 10.32 -10.52
N ALA A 112 -4.22 10.30 -10.68
CA ALA A 112 -3.58 9.71 -11.85
C ALA A 112 -3.87 8.20 -12.00
N ASN A 113 -3.97 7.51 -10.86
CA ASN A 113 -4.33 6.10 -10.76
C ASN A 113 -5.84 5.87 -10.53
N ALA A 114 -6.72 6.84 -10.81
CA ALA A 114 -8.16 6.72 -10.50
C ALA A 114 -8.83 5.50 -11.17
N TRP A 115 -8.27 5.03 -12.28
CA TRP A 115 -8.71 3.83 -12.98
C TRP A 115 -8.58 2.55 -12.13
N SER A 116 -7.56 2.44 -11.26
CA SER A 116 -7.39 1.26 -10.39
C SER A 116 -8.48 1.22 -9.32
N TYR A 117 -8.93 2.38 -8.84
CA TYR A 117 -10.06 2.49 -7.91
C TYR A 117 -11.41 2.20 -8.58
N GLY A 118 -11.64 2.75 -9.77
CA GLY A 118 -12.93 2.66 -10.46
C GLY A 118 -13.19 1.28 -11.09
N ARG A 119 -12.16 0.65 -11.67
CA ARG A 119 -12.29 -0.59 -12.43
C ARG A 119 -11.85 -1.81 -11.63
N ASP A 120 -10.69 -1.73 -10.99
CA ASP A 120 -9.99 -2.93 -10.54
C ASP A 120 -10.44 -3.36 -9.12
N ILE A 121 -10.87 -2.43 -8.26
CA ILE A 121 -11.44 -2.79 -6.94
C ILE A 121 -12.72 -3.64 -7.07
N PRO A 122 -13.74 -3.25 -7.87
CA PRO A 122 -14.89 -4.11 -8.11
C PRO A 122 -14.50 -5.46 -8.71
N PHE A 123 -13.51 -5.47 -9.61
CA PHE A 123 -13.01 -6.70 -10.23
C PHE A 123 -12.40 -7.64 -9.20
N VAL A 124 -11.50 -7.16 -8.34
CA VAL A 124 -10.86 -7.96 -7.28
C VAL A 124 -11.92 -8.56 -6.36
N HIS A 125 -12.89 -7.76 -5.90
CA HIS A 125 -13.93 -8.26 -5.00
C HIS A 125 -14.86 -9.30 -5.66
N ARG A 126 -15.25 -9.09 -6.92
CA ARG A 126 -16.09 -10.05 -7.68
C ARG A 126 -15.39 -11.39 -7.89
N ASN A 127 -14.06 -11.39 -8.00
CA ASN A 127 -13.25 -12.60 -8.15
C ASN A 127 -12.80 -13.20 -6.80
N GLY A 128 -13.45 -12.84 -5.70
CA GLY A 128 -13.17 -13.38 -4.37
C GLY A 128 -11.95 -12.78 -3.67
N GLY A 129 -11.23 -11.86 -4.31
CA GLY A 129 -10.10 -11.16 -3.70
C GLY A 129 -10.54 -10.17 -2.61
N ARG A 130 -9.59 -9.79 -1.76
CA ARG A 130 -9.79 -8.83 -0.66
C ARG A 130 -8.69 -7.80 -0.66
N LEU A 131 -9.01 -6.62 -0.13
CA LEU A 131 -8.16 -5.43 -0.18
C LEU A 131 -8.12 -4.78 1.19
N VAL A 132 -6.95 -4.33 1.60
CA VAL A 132 -6.71 -3.58 2.82
C VAL A 132 -6.04 -2.24 2.47
N THR A 133 -6.45 -1.17 3.12
CA THR A 133 -5.74 0.12 3.05
C THR A 133 -4.43 0.05 3.83
N THR A 134 -3.39 0.72 3.33
CA THR A 134 -2.07 0.72 3.96
C THR A 134 -1.67 2.10 4.50
N PRO A 135 -0.76 2.16 5.48
CA PRO A 135 -0.20 3.42 5.97
C PRO A 135 0.52 4.26 4.91
N ASN A 136 0.88 3.68 3.75
CA ASN A 136 1.57 4.36 2.64
C ASN A 136 0.61 5.04 1.65
N GLY A 137 -0.69 5.05 1.96
CA GLY A 137 -1.71 5.68 1.12
C GLY A 137 -2.02 4.88 -0.14
N MET A 138 -1.81 3.57 -0.14
CA MET A 138 -2.18 2.66 -1.24
C MET A 138 -3.03 1.49 -0.72
N LEU A 139 -3.41 0.58 -1.62
CA LEU A 139 -4.08 -0.68 -1.27
C LEU A 139 -3.08 -1.83 -1.33
N MET A 140 -3.25 -2.78 -0.43
CA MET A 140 -2.63 -4.11 -0.51
C MET A 140 -3.74 -5.15 -0.64
N GLY A 141 -3.55 -6.12 -1.52
CA GLY A 141 -4.57 -7.07 -1.88
C GLY A 141 -4.09 -8.50 -1.98
N LEU A 142 -5.03 -9.43 -1.85
CA LEU A 142 -4.79 -10.84 -2.04
C LEU A 142 -5.95 -11.49 -2.79
N GLY A 143 -5.62 -12.40 -3.72
CA GLY A 143 -6.57 -13.15 -4.53
C GLY A 143 -7.12 -12.36 -5.72
N GLY A 144 -8.05 -12.99 -6.47
CA GLY A 144 -8.84 -12.31 -7.50
C GLY A 144 -8.47 -12.49 -8.98
N ASN A 145 -7.55 -13.42 -9.37
CA ASN A 145 -7.18 -13.95 -10.73
C ASN A 145 -7.26 -13.00 -11.99
N TRP A 146 -6.43 -12.97 -13.05
CA TRP A 146 -5.28 -13.73 -13.56
C TRP A 146 -4.01 -12.87 -13.67
N ILE A 147 -4.11 -11.53 -13.57
CA ILE A 147 -3.03 -10.59 -13.98
C ILE A 147 -1.81 -10.77 -13.07
N GLN A 148 -2.06 -11.10 -11.82
CA GLN A 148 -1.05 -11.47 -10.82
C GLN A 148 -0.17 -12.65 -11.25
N ARG A 149 -0.69 -13.62 -12.03
CA ARG A 149 0.10 -14.80 -12.43
C ARG A 149 1.07 -14.51 -13.59
N LEU A 150 0.82 -13.50 -14.41
CA LEU A 150 1.69 -13.16 -15.54
C LEU A 150 2.94 -12.35 -15.13
N PHE A 151 2.88 -11.62 -14.02
CA PHE A 151 3.92 -10.63 -13.66
C PHE A 151 4.58 -10.86 -12.30
N SER A 152 4.10 -11.78 -11.46
CA SER A 152 4.67 -12.01 -10.12
C SER A 152 5.77 -13.07 -10.13
N GLN A 153 7.03 -12.67 -10.29
CA GLN A 153 8.15 -13.59 -10.04
C GLN A 153 8.70 -13.57 -8.61
N ARG A 154 8.48 -12.55 -7.75
CA ARG A 154 9.21 -12.50 -6.44
C ARG A 154 8.52 -11.96 -5.17
N GLY A 155 7.21 -11.67 -5.17
CA GLY A 155 6.51 -11.32 -3.91
C GLY A 155 5.14 -10.69 -4.07
N GLY A 156 4.91 -10.06 -5.21
CA GLY A 156 3.64 -9.47 -5.60
C GLY A 156 3.82 -8.61 -6.83
N THR A 157 2.80 -7.81 -7.16
CA THR A 157 2.85 -6.85 -8.26
C THR A 157 2.01 -5.64 -7.92
N THR A 158 2.59 -4.45 -8.08
CA THR A 158 1.83 -3.20 -8.00
C THR A 158 1.20 -2.83 -9.33
N TRP A 159 -0.09 -2.52 -9.27
CA TRP A 159 -0.95 -2.18 -10.41
C TRP A 159 -1.76 -0.92 -10.07
N GLY A 160 -1.30 0.23 -10.59
CA GLY A 160 -1.82 1.53 -10.15
C GLY A 160 -1.52 1.75 -8.67
N ASP A 161 -2.56 1.97 -7.86
CA ASP A 161 -2.45 2.12 -6.39
C ASP A 161 -2.72 0.80 -5.62
N ILE A 162 -2.67 -0.36 -6.29
CA ILE A 162 -2.96 -1.67 -5.68
C ILE A 162 -1.72 -2.57 -5.74
N PHE A 163 -1.13 -2.88 -4.59
CA PHE A 163 -0.13 -3.93 -4.45
C PHE A 163 -0.82 -5.29 -4.22
N MET A 164 -0.73 -6.20 -5.19
CA MET A 164 -1.26 -7.55 -5.04
C MET A 164 -0.17 -8.51 -4.58
N VAL A 165 -0.32 -9.05 -3.37
CA VAL A 165 0.62 -10.03 -2.80
C VAL A 165 0.44 -11.38 -3.50
N ASN A 166 1.54 -12.01 -3.93
CA ASN A 166 1.49 -13.33 -4.55
C ASN A 166 1.69 -14.43 -3.50
N LEU A 167 0.57 -14.98 -3.01
CA LEU A 167 0.52 -16.15 -2.11
C LEU A 167 -0.22 -17.34 -2.72
N GLY A 168 -0.29 -17.42 -4.05
CA GLY A 168 -1.01 -18.48 -4.74
C GLY A 168 -2.51 -18.49 -4.43
N ARG A 169 -3.12 -19.68 -4.45
CA ARG A 169 -4.56 -19.84 -4.15
C ARG A 169 -4.77 -19.84 -2.64
N VAL A 170 -5.40 -18.79 -2.14
CA VAL A 170 -5.77 -18.67 -0.73
C VAL A 170 -7.27 -18.82 -0.55
N THR A 171 -7.70 -19.68 0.39
CA THR A 171 -9.11 -19.98 0.65
C THR A 171 -9.84 -18.81 1.31
N ASP A 172 -9.18 -18.10 2.23
CA ASP A 172 -9.70 -16.89 2.86
C ASP A 172 -8.68 -15.72 2.71
N PRO A 173 -8.80 -14.91 1.65
CA PRO A 173 -7.92 -13.78 1.44
C PRO A 173 -8.01 -12.69 2.52
N ALA A 174 -9.16 -12.52 3.18
CA ALA A 174 -9.30 -11.52 4.25
C ALA A 174 -8.50 -11.96 5.48
N GLU A 175 -8.64 -13.22 5.87
CA GLU A 175 -7.90 -13.76 7.00
C GLU A 175 -6.39 -13.80 6.73
N GLN A 176 -5.98 -14.16 5.52
CA GLN A 176 -4.57 -14.11 5.17
C GLN A 176 -4.00 -12.69 5.18
N LEU A 177 -4.75 -11.68 4.72
CA LEU A 177 -4.35 -10.28 4.86
C LEU A 177 -4.21 -9.86 6.33
N ARG A 178 -5.10 -10.33 7.23
CA ARG A 178 -4.95 -10.10 8.68
C ARG A 178 -3.65 -10.67 9.20
N ARG A 179 -3.28 -11.89 8.80
CA ARG A 179 -2.02 -12.54 9.20
C ARG A 179 -0.80 -11.79 8.70
N VAL A 180 -0.82 -11.32 7.45
CA VAL A 180 0.27 -10.50 6.88
C VAL A 180 0.46 -9.20 7.66
N VAL A 181 -0.63 -8.48 7.92
CA VAL A 181 -0.56 -7.22 8.69
C VAL A 181 -0.12 -7.48 10.13
N ALA A 182 -0.71 -8.46 10.80
CA ALA A 182 -0.41 -8.78 12.19
C ALA A 182 1.02 -9.29 12.40
N SER A 183 1.65 -9.90 11.39
CA SER A 183 3.05 -10.29 11.48
C SER A 183 4.00 -9.10 11.33
N GLY A 184 3.59 -8.01 10.66
CA GLY A 184 4.46 -6.87 10.34
C GLY A 184 5.57 -7.19 9.34
N HIS A 185 5.48 -8.34 8.67
CA HIS A 185 6.50 -8.85 7.75
C HIS A 185 5.84 -9.29 6.45
N THR A 186 6.61 -9.38 5.37
CA THR A 186 6.11 -9.90 4.10
C THR A 186 5.95 -11.40 4.12
N TRP A 187 5.15 -11.90 3.19
CA TRP A 187 4.91 -13.31 2.99
C TRP A 187 5.18 -13.66 1.54
N CYS A 188 5.68 -14.86 1.28
CA CYS A 188 5.89 -15.40 -0.05
C CYS A 188 5.47 -16.87 -0.10
N LEU A 189 5.41 -17.46 -1.29
CA LEU A 189 5.35 -18.90 -1.43
C LEU A 189 6.73 -19.51 -1.12
N ASP A 190 6.74 -20.62 -0.38
CA ASP A 190 7.94 -21.46 -0.25
C ASP A 190 8.09 -22.42 -1.45
N GLY A 191 9.10 -23.28 -1.39
CA GLY A 191 9.39 -24.24 -2.47
C GLY A 191 8.27 -25.26 -2.71
N ASP A 192 7.41 -25.47 -1.72
CA ASP A 192 6.25 -26.38 -1.79
C ASP A 192 4.96 -25.65 -2.18
N GLY A 193 5.04 -24.34 -2.43
CA GLY A 193 3.89 -23.51 -2.79
C GLY A 193 2.99 -23.15 -1.60
N ALA A 194 3.48 -23.26 -0.37
CA ALA A 194 2.77 -22.84 0.83
C ALA A 194 3.13 -21.38 1.22
N PRO A 195 2.17 -20.55 1.67
CA PRO A 195 2.46 -19.22 2.17
C PRO A 195 3.33 -19.25 3.43
N ARG A 196 4.47 -18.56 3.40
CA ARG A 196 5.42 -18.45 4.50
C ARG A 196 5.78 -17.00 4.80
N CYS A 197 5.80 -16.65 6.08
CA CYS A 197 6.29 -15.37 6.58
C CYS A 197 7.82 -15.24 6.38
N THR A 198 8.27 -14.10 5.87
CA THR A 198 9.68 -13.80 5.67
C THR A 198 10.23 -12.91 6.79
N ARG A 199 11.53 -12.57 6.73
CA ARG A 199 12.18 -11.62 7.64
C ARG A 199 12.18 -10.18 7.12
N LEU A 200 11.58 -9.91 5.97
CA LEU A 200 11.53 -8.58 5.39
C LEU A 200 10.35 -7.82 5.98
N ASP A 201 10.62 -6.65 6.53
CA ASP A 201 9.60 -5.82 7.17
C ASP A 201 8.55 -5.37 6.14
N LEU A 202 7.27 -5.40 6.55
CA LEU A 202 6.15 -5.05 5.67
C LEU A 202 6.21 -3.58 5.24
N ASP A 203 6.64 -2.67 6.12
CA ASP A 203 6.73 -1.23 5.80
C ASP A 203 7.78 -0.93 4.72
N ARG A 204 8.84 -1.75 4.62
CA ARG A 204 9.86 -1.63 3.56
C ARG A 204 9.30 -1.99 2.20
N VAL A 205 8.63 -3.14 2.10
CA VAL A 205 7.99 -3.55 0.85
C VAL A 205 6.86 -2.59 0.49
N LEU A 206 6.04 -2.17 1.44
CA LEU A 206 4.99 -1.19 1.15
C LEU A 206 5.56 0.17 0.69
N HIS A 207 6.77 0.55 1.11
CA HIS A 207 7.44 1.73 0.57
C HIS A 207 7.93 1.49 -0.86
N HIS A 208 8.57 0.36 -1.13
CA HIS A 208 8.99 -0.06 -2.46
C HIS A 208 7.80 -0.07 -3.45
N GLU A 209 6.69 -0.70 -3.05
CA GLU A 209 5.47 -0.79 -3.86
C GLU A 209 4.77 0.56 -4.04
N GLU A 210 4.88 1.46 -3.05
CA GLU A 210 4.39 2.83 -3.19
C GLU A 210 5.16 3.58 -4.28
N ARG A 211 6.47 3.34 -4.43
CA ARG A 211 7.27 3.91 -5.53
C ARG A 211 6.85 3.36 -6.88
N HIS A 212 6.53 2.07 -6.99
CA HIS A 212 5.90 1.53 -8.19
C HIS A 212 4.56 2.20 -8.49
N ALA A 213 3.74 2.48 -7.47
CA ALA A 213 2.48 3.22 -7.66
C ALA A 213 2.74 4.66 -8.19
N GLN A 214 3.82 5.31 -7.76
CA GLN A 214 4.24 6.60 -8.34
C GLN A 214 4.66 6.46 -9.81
N GLN A 215 5.39 5.40 -10.16
CA GLN A 215 5.79 5.13 -11.56
C GLN A 215 4.54 4.93 -12.44
N TRP A 216 3.51 4.23 -11.94
CA TRP A 216 2.21 4.13 -12.62
C TRP A 216 1.54 5.48 -12.82
N ALA A 217 1.53 6.34 -11.80
CA ALA A 217 0.94 7.66 -11.89
C ALA A 217 1.69 8.56 -12.90
N ALA A 218 3.01 8.46 -12.97
CA ALA A 218 3.84 9.26 -13.88
C ALA A 218 3.74 8.81 -15.34
N ARG A 219 3.73 7.49 -15.58
CA ARG A 219 3.70 6.92 -16.94
C ARG A 219 2.27 6.72 -17.48
N GLY A 220 1.28 6.67 -16.59
CA GLY A 220 -0.11 6.35 -16.93
C GLY A 220 -0.31 4.89 -17.34
N TYR A 221 -1.57 4.46 -17.44
CA TYR A 221 -1.94 3.07 -17.72
C TYR A 221 -1.29 2.51 -19.01
N LEU A 222 -1.36 3.27 -20.10
CA LEU A 222 -0.80 2.86 -21.40
C LEU A 222 0.74 2.95 -21.42
N GLY A 223 1.32 3.97 -20.79
CA GLY A 223 2.77 4.12 -20.71
C GLY A 223 3.43 3.03 -19.85
N MET A 224 2.72 2.53 -18.83
CA MET A 224 3.18 1.37 -18.08
C MET A 224 3.00 0.07 -18.84
N LEU A 225 1.88 -0.17 -19.54
CA LEU A 225 1.74 -1.39 -20.35
C LEU A 225 2.81 -1.50 -21.46
N THR A 226 3.14 -0.39 -22.10
CA THR A 226 4.21 -0.33 -23.10
C THR A 226 5.61 -0.44 -22.49
N GLY A 227 5.85 0.19 -21.33
CA GLY A 227 7.09 0.07 -20.57
C GLY A 227 7.33 -1.35 -20.02
N TYR A 228 6.32 -1.96 -19.41
CA TYR A 228 6.36 -3.33 -18.90
C TYR A 228 6.58 -4.34 -20.01
N GLY A 229 5.94 -4.20 -21.18
CA GLY A 229 6.19 -5.10 -22.31
C GLY A 229 7.66 -5.07 -22.76
N ARG A 230 8.27 -3.87 -22.78
CA ARG A 230 9.68 -3.69 -23.15
C ARG A 230 10.64 -4.21 -22.08
N GLU A 231 10.32 -4.03 -20.81
CA GLU A 231 11.16 -4.49 -19.69
C GLU A 231 11.03 -6.00 -19.45
N LEU A 232 9.84 -6.57 -19.54
CA LEU A 232 9.61 -8.01 -19.51
C LEU A 232 10.34 -8.70 -20.68
N PHE A 233 10.31 -8.12 -21.88
CA PHE A 233 11.11 -8.60 -23.01
C PHE A 233 12.61 -8.52 -22.71
N ARG A 234 13.07 -7.47 -22.04
CA ARG A 234 14.49 -7.28 -21.70
C ARG A 234 14.95 -8.21 -20.58
N GLU A 235 14.11 -8.49 -19.60
CA GLU A 235 14.36 -9.44 -18.52
C GLU A 235 14.37 -10.89 -19.06
N LEU A 236 13.39 -11.25 -19.92
CA LEU A 236 13.34 -12.56 -20.59
C LEU A 236 14.48 -12.77 -21.59
N ALA A 237 14.89 -11.75 -22.35
CA ALA A 237 15.92 -11.86 -23.37
C ALA A 237 17.35 -11.70 -22.83
N PHE A 238 17.55 -10.96 -21.72
CA PHE A 238 18.89 -10.59 -21.23
C PHE A 238 19.15 -10.87 -19.74
N GLY A 239 18.17 -11.36 -18.96
CA GLY A 239 18.36 -11.69 -17.55
C GLY A 239 18.77 -10.51 -16.65
N ALA A 240 18.53 -9.27 -17.10
CA ALA A 240 19.00 -8.06 -16.43
C ALA A 240 18.01 -7.56 -15.37
N ILE A 241 18.53 -7.04 -14.24
CA ILE A 241 17.73 -6.36 -13.21
C ILE A 241 16.97 -5.20 -13.87
N ASN A 242 15.65 -5.19 -13.69
CA ASN A 242 14.78 -4.16 -14.26
C ASN A 242 15.09 -2.78 -13.62
N ARG A 243 15.24 -1.74 -14.45
CA ARG A 243 15.45 -0.35 -14.00
C ARG A 243 14.34 0.14 -13.08
N LEU A 244 13.10 -0.29 -13.30
CA LEU A 244 11.98 0.06 -12.43
C LEU A 244 12.14 -0.46 -11.00
N GLU A 245 12.64 -1.69 -10.86
CA GLU A 245 12.91 -2.32 -9.55
C GLU A 245 14.07 -1.62 -8.84
N ALA A 246 15.11 -1.23 -9.58
CA ALA A 246 16.23 -0.45 -9.04
C ALA A 246 15.77 0.94 -8.54
N ASP A 247 14.95 1.63 -9.33
CA ASP A 247 14.38 2.93 -8.96
C ASP A 247 13.38 2.83 -7.79
N ALA A 248 12.80 1.65 -7.55
CA ALA A 248 11.91 1.36 -6.43
C ALA A 248 12.64 0.87 -5.16
N GLY A 249 13.93 0.52 -5.26
CA GLY A 249 14.78 0.10 -4.13
C GLY A 249 14.86 -1.42 -4.02
N LEU A 250 16.02 -1.97 -4.38
CA LEU A 250 16.24 -3.42 -4.42
C LEU A 250 16.17 -4.08 -3.03
N ALA A 251 16.85 -3.52 -2.03
CA ALA A 251 16.90 -4.15 -0.71
C ALA A 251 15.56 -4.02 0.02
N ASP A 252 14.84 -2.91 -0.19
CA ASP A 252 13.48 -2.72 0.31
C ASP A 252 12.47 -3.66 -0.35
N GLY A 253 12.69 -4.03 -1.61
CA GLY A 253 11.95 -5.07 -2.34
C GLY A 253 12.40 -6.51 -2.02
N GLY A 254 13.44 -6.69 -1.21
CA GLY A 254 13.97 -8.02 -0.84
C GLY A 254 14.98 -8.64 -1.82
N TYR A 255 15.41 -7.89 -2.82
CA TYR A 255 16.49 -8.28 -3.72
C TYR A 255 17.86 -8.05 -3.07
N ARG A 256 18.88 -8.77 -3.55
CA ARG A 256 20.27 -8.45 -3.21
C ARG A 256 20.65 -7.17 -3.98
N ALA A 257 20.95 -6.12 -3.24
CA ALA A 257 21.59 -4.90 -3.75
C ALA A 257 23.10 -5.09 -3.84
#